data_AF-A0A0C1C078-F1
#
_entry.id   AF-A0A0C1C078-F1
#
_cell.length_a   1.000
_cell.length_b   1.000
_cell.length_c   1.000
_cell.angle_alpha   90.00
_cell.angle_beta   90.00
_cell.angle_gamma   90.00
#
_symmetry.space_group_name_H-M   'P 1'
#
loop_
_entity.id
_entity.type
_entity.pdbx_description
1 polymer ?
#
loop_
_entity_poly.entity_id
_entity_poly.type
_entity_poly.pdbx_seq_one_letter_code
_entity_poly.pdbx_strand_id
1 'polypeptide(L)'
;MYQIHENDRGNPTVNREPIGLYIFRYILGLGMFAFMCMLYWSSVLIENNLKIVQTDIGQIRSELYNLKNESERIRDTISNLPRQSGEYSPSSSSLSLQKPIVRPHMDPKLPNLLTEDPFYTTILPKMLPKHFSPQGIFRQTSIGKPDNLHPFSPWAEISQWQSLCSISLANLEFGRYETFATGMAIKMEERIDPEDGGFEYWIHLRDDVFWEPLEQRFFSDRFTLAPHFYINIK
;
A
#
# COMPACT_ATOMS: atom_id res chain seq x y z
N MET A 1 -107.85 23.35 -2.20
CA MET A 1 -107.52 23.15 -3.62
C MET A 1 -106.25 23.94 -3.86
N TYR A 2 -105.13 23.24 -4.14
CA TYR A 2 -103.85 23.66 -4.74
C TYR A 2 -103.35 25.11 -4.50
N GLN A 3 -102.14 25.40 -4.05
CA GLN A 3 -100.86 24.85 -4.51
C GLN A 3 -99.75 25.26 -3.51
N ILE A 4 -98.80 24.36 -3.32
CA ILE A 4 -97.59 24.52 -2.50
C ILE A 4 -96.59 25.38 -3.28
N HIS A 5 -96.11 26.49 -2.70
CA HIS A 5 -94.91 27.19 -3.16
C HIS A 5 -93.82 26.96 -2.11
N GLU A 6 -92.95 26.00 -2.41
CA GLU A 6 -91.82 25.61 -1.59
C GLU A 6 -90.68 26.62 -1.81
N ASN A 7 -90.31 27.30 -0.72
CA ASN A 7 -89.33 28.37 -0.72
C ASN A 7 -87.91 27.78 -0.67
N ASP A 8 -87.06 28.27 -1.56
CA ASP A 8 -85.64 27.93 -1.71
C ASP A 8 -84.90 27.87 -0.36
N ARG A 9 -84.40 26.69 -0.01
CA ARG A 9 -83.36 26.54 1.02
C ARG A 9 -82.03 26.27 0.34
N GLY A 10 -81.22 27.33 0.33
CA GLY A 10 -79.79 27.26 0.09
C GLY A 10 -79.10 26.21 0.97
N ASN A 11 -78.13 25.56 0.33
CA ASN A 11 -77.20 24.51 0.74
C ASN A 11 -76.69 24.55 2.21
N PRO A 12 -76.24 23.40 2.74
CA PRO A 12 -74.82 23.12 2.56
C PRO A 12 -74.56 21.69 2.09
N THR A 13 -73.95 21.56 0.92
CA THR A 13 -73.24 20.35 0.52
C THR A 13 -72.13 20.16 1.54
N VAL A 14 -72.28 19.15 2.39
CA VAL A 14 -71.18 18.63 3.18
C VAL A 14 -70.12 18.17 2.18
N ASN A 15 -69.09 18.99 1.98
CA ASN A 15 -67.90 18.63 1.23
C ASN A 15 -67.24 17.47 1.97
N ARG A 16 -67.64 16.25 1.60
CA ARG A 16 -66.95 15.03 2.00
C ARG A 16 -65.62 15.06 1.28
N GLU A 17 -64.60 15.59 1.96
CA GLU A 17 -63.23 15.48 1.49
C GLU A 17 -62.95 14.02 1.15
N PRO A 18 -62.39 13.72 -0.04
CA PRO A 18 -62.22 12.35 -0.47
C PRO A 18 -61.28 11.67 0.53
N ILE A 19 -61.72 10.56 1.12
CA ILE A 19 -60.95 9.71 2.05
C ILE A 19 -59.54 9.40 1.50
N GLY A 20 -59.40 9.37 0.16
CA GLY A 20 -58.11 9.24 -0.52
C GLY A 20 -57.10 10.35 -0.21
N LEU A 21 -57.53 11.59 0.04
CA LEU A 21 -56.63 12.71 0.37
C LEU A 21 -56.00 12.53 1.76
N TYR A 22 -56.76 11.97 2.72
CA TYR A 22 -56.26 11.64 4.05
C TYR A 22 -55.26 10.48 4.01
N ILE A 23 -55.55 9.44 3.22
CA ILE A 23 -54.65 8.29 3.02
C ILE A 23 -53.35 8.77 2.34
N PHE A 24 -53.45 9.60 1.31
CA PHE A 24 -52.29 10.17 0.63
C PHE A 24 -51.42 11.02 1.57
N ARG A 25 -52.05 11.89 2.38
CA ARG A 25 -51.32 12.70 3.37
C ARG A 25 -50.63 11.85 4.43
N TYR A 26 -51.24 10.74 4.83
CA TYR A 26 -50.65 9.79 5.77
C TYR A 26 -49.44 9.06 5.19
N ILE A 27 -49.53 8.57 3.95
CA ILE A 27 -48.41 7.90 3.26
C ILE A 27 -47.24 8.86 3.05
N LEU A 28 -47.53 10.11 2.67
CA LEU A 28 -46.49 11.13 2.47
C LEU A 28 -45.80 11.50 3.80
N GLY A 29 -46.57 11.61 4.88
CA GLY A 29 -46.02 11.80 6.24
C GLY A 29 -45.16 10.62 6.70
N LEU A 30 -45.60 9.39 6.46
CA LEU A 30 -44.84 8.18 6.79
C LEU A 30 -43.53 8.09 5.97
N GLY A 31 -43.58 8.41 4.68
CA GLY A 31 -42.41 8.44 3.81
C GLY A 31 -41.37 9.47 4.27
N MET A 32 -41.81 10.69 4.58
CA MET A 32 -40.92 11.74 5.11
C MET A 32 -40.29 11.33 6.46
N PHE A 33 -41.05 10.66 7.32
CA PHE A 33 -40.53 10.14 8.58
C PHE A 33 -39.48 9.04 8.37
N ALA A 34 -39.72 8.10 7.44
CA ALA A 34 -38.76 7.06 7.09
C ALA A 34 -37.46 7.65 6.51
N PHE A 35 -37.56 8.66 5.65
CA PHE A 35 -36.37 9.37 5.13
C PHE A 35 -35.60 10.10 6.24
N MET A 36 -36.28 10.74 7.19
CA MET A 36 -35.62 11.37 8.34
C MET A 36 -34.87 10.36 9.23
N CYS A 37 -35.49 9.20 9.49
CA CYS A 37 -34.81 8.11 10.19
C CYS A 37 -33.59 7.62 9.39
N MET A 38 -33.71 7.44 8.07
CA MET A 38 -32.60 7.00 7.22
C MET A 38 -31.43 7.99 7.22
N LEU A 39 -31.72 9.29 7.16
CA LEU A 39 -30.71 10.34 7.24
C LEU A 39 -30.01 10.37 8.60
N TYR A 40 -30.78 10.20 9.69
CA TYR A 40 -30.22 10.11 11.04
C TYR A 40 -29.27 8.92 11.18
N TRP A 41 -29.68 7.74 10.74
CA TRP A 41 -28.84 6.54 10.78
C TRP A 41 -27.58 6.68 9.91
N SER A 42 -27.71 7.31 8.73
CA SER A 42 -26.56 7.61 7.88
C SER A 42 -25.58 8.57 8.55
N SER A 43 -26.08 9.63 9.21
CA SER A 43 -25.25 10.60 9.93
C SER A 43 -24.50 9.96 11.10
N VAL A 44 -25.17 9.12 11.89
CA VAL A 44 -24.55 8.41 13.01
C VAL A 44 -23.48 7.44 12.53
N LEU A 45 -23.71 6.74 11.41
CA LEU A 45 -22.72 5.84 10.81
C LEU A 45 -21.48 6.61 10.33
N ILE A 46 -21.68 7.77 9.70
CA ILE A 46 -20.60 8.65 9.24
C ILE A 46 -19.79 9.17 10.45
N GLU A 47 -20.45 9.61 11.51
CA GLU A 47 -19.77 10.09 12.73
C GLU A 47 -18.91 8.99 13.38
N ASN A 48 -19.44 7.76 13.47
CA ASN A 48 -18.69 6.63 14.01
C ASN A 48 -17.47 6.29 13.14
N ASN A 49 -17.62 6.28 11.81
CA ASN A 49 -16.49 6.07 10.90
C ASN A 49 -15.44 7.17 11.04
N LEU A 50 -15.84 8.42 11.25
CA LEU A 50 -14.92 9.54 11.43
C LEU A 50 -14.14 9.42 12.75
N LYS A 51 -14.79 8.95 13.83
CA LYS A 51 -14.14 8.66 15.11
C LYS A 51 -13.14 7.49 15.01
N ILE A 52 -13.48 6.45 14.26
CA ILE A 52 -12.56 5.32 14.01
C ILE A 52 -11.34 5.82 13.24
N VAL A 53 -11.53 6.53 12.12
CA VAL A 53 -10.42 7.09 11.34
C VAL A 53 -9.53 8.03 12.17
N GLN A 54 -10.12 8.84 13.05
CA GLN A 54 -9.35 9.72 13.93
C GLN A 54 -8.53 8.95 14.96
N THR A 55 -9.06 7.82 15.45
CA THR A 55 -8.36 6.91 16.37
C THR A 55 -7.21 6.19 15.65
N ASP A 56 -7.46 5.69 14.44
CA ASP A 56 -6.48 5.01 13.60
C ASP A 56 -5.32 5.96 13.24
N ILE A 57 -5.61 7.22 12.89
CA ILE A 57 -4.57 8.25 12.66
C ILE A 57 -3.73 8.48 13.92
N GLY A 58 -4.36 8.48 15.10
CA GLY A 58 -3.66 8.59 16.38
C GLY A 58 -2.71 7.42 16.63
N GLN A 59 -3.17 6.19 16.33
CA GLN A 59 -2.36 4.97 16.45
C GLN A 59 -1.20 4.95 15.45
N ILE A 60 -1.45 5.23 14.17
CA ILE A 60 -0.41 5.32 13.13
C ILE A 60 0.65 6.35 13.52
N ARG A 61 0.24 7.50 14.08
CA ARG A 61 1.18 8.52 14.54
C ARG A 61 2.05 8.01 15.70
N SER A 62 1.48 7.26 16.63
CA SER A 62 2.23 6.63 17.72
C SER A 62 3.21 5.58 17.19
N GLU A 63 2.78 4.75 16.25
CA GLU A 63 3.63 3.74 15.61
C GLU A 63 4.79 4.38 14.84
N LEU A 64 4.56 5.48 14.12
CA LEU A 64 5.63 6.24 13.44
C LEU A 64 6.65 6.81 14.42
N TYR A 65 6.23 7.30 15.59
CA TYR A 65 7.17 7.77 16.62
C TYR A 65 7.98 6.62 17.22
N ASN A 66 7.36 5.45 17.42
CA ASN A 66 8.06 4.25 17.89
C ASN A 66 9.08 3.76 16.84
N LEU A 67 8.68 3.71 15.57
CA LEU A 67 9.55 3.29 14.46
C LEU A 67 10.76 4.22 14.31
N LYS A 68 10.55 5.54 14.50
CA LYS A 68 11.65 6.52 14.48
C LYS A 68 12.64 6.27 15.61
N ASN A 69 12.15 6.03 16.83
CA ASN A 69 13.01 5.74 17.98
C ASN A 69 13.77 4.42 17.83
N GLU A 70 13.15 3.39 17.25
CA GLU A 70 13.82 2.12 16.95
C GLU A 70 14.87 2.28 15.85
N SER A 71 14.59 3.07 14.80
CA SER A 71 15.56 3.38 13.75
C SER A 71 16.80 4.08 14.29
N GLU A 72 16.64 5.02 15.24
CA GLU A 72 17.76 5.68 15.91
C GLU A 72 18.58 4.68 16.76
N ARG A 73 17.93 3.77 17.49
CA ARG A 73 18.61 2.71 18.26
C ARG A 73 19.37 1.71 17.38
N ILE A 74 18.80 1.33 16.23
CA ILE A 74 19.44 0.43 15.26
C ILE A 74 20.69 1.10 14.67
N ARG A 75 20.61 2.38 14.33
CA ARG A 75 21.77 3.16 13.84
C ARG A 75 22.91 3.16 14.86
N ASP A 76 22.60 3.36 16.14
CA ASP A 76 23.60 3.34 17.21
C ASP A 76 24.19 1.94 17.41
N THR A 77 23.38 0.89 17.28
CA THR A 77 23.84 -0.50 17.40
C THR A 77 24.77 -0.88 16.25
N ILE A 78 24.41 -0.55 14.99
CA ILE A 78 25.24 -0.82 13.81
C ILE A 78 26.58 -0.09 13.88
N SER A 79 26.62 1.12 14.44
CA SER A 79 27.86 1.90 14.61
C SER A 79 28.88 1.25 15.56
N ASN A 80 28.42 0.36 16.44
CA ASN A 80 29.21 -0.28 17.48
C ASN A 80 29.58 -1.75 17.19
N LEU A 81 29.18 -2.31 16.03
CA LEU A 81 29.56 -3.69 15.68
C LEU A 81 31.04 -3.79 15.27
N PRO A 82 31.82 -4.74 15.84
CA PRO A 82 33.17 -5.03 15.37
C PRO A 82 33.15 -5.56 13.93
N ARG A 83 33.91 -4.89 13.07
CA ARG A 83 34.00 -5.16 11.63
C ARG A 83 34.71 -6.50 11.38
N GLN A 84 33.97 -7.59 11.26
CA GLN A 84 34.52 -8.88 10.80
C GLN A 84 34.80 -8.78 9.29
N SER A 85 36.08 -8.72 8.93
CA SER A 85 36.54 -8.76 7.55
C SER A 85 36.34 -10.18 6.98
N GLY A 86 35.22 -10.40 6.28
CA GLY A 86 35.06 -11.57 5.42
C GLY A 86 35.89 -11.40 4.15
N GLU A 87 36.88 -12.26 3.95
CA GLU A 87 37.63 -12.39 2.69
C GLU A 87 36.69 -12.89 1.59
N TYR A 88 36.31 -12.00 0.66
CA TYR A 88 35.63 -12.37 -0.57
C TYR A 88 36.67 -12.72 -1.65
N SER A 89 36.64 -13.97 -2.11
CA SER A 89 37.43 -14.47 -3.25
C SER A 89 36.60 -14.34 -4.53
N PRO A 90 37.09 -13.72 -5.61
CA PRO A 90 36.34 -13.56 -6.85
C PRO A 90 36.52 -14.78 -7.75
N SER A 91 35.46 -15.53 -8.02
CA SER A 91 35.43 -16.48 -9.13
C SER A 91 34.47 -15.99 -10.21
N SER A 92 35.06 -15.49 -11.29
CA SER A 92 34.40 -15.07 -12.52
C SER A 92 33.92 -16.27 -13.36
N SER A 93 32.82 -16.02 -14.08
CA SER A 93 32.44 -16.59 -15.39
C SER A 93 32.07 -18.09 -15.50
N SER A 94 30.78 -18.37 -15.64
CA SER A 94 30.16 -18.96 -16.84
C SER A 94 28.71 -19.35 -16.56
N LEU A 95 27.81 -19.06 -17.50
CA LEU A 95 26.46 -19.64 -17.59
C LEU A 95 26.59 -21.17 -17.70
N SER A 96 26.71 -21.84 -16.57
CA SER A 96 26.54 -23.28 -16.43
C SER A 96 25.47 -23.50 -15.38
N LEU A 97 24.56 -24.43 -15.66
CA LEU A 97 23.47 -24.88 -14.80
C LEU A 97 23.98 -24.98 -13.36
N GLN A 98 23.70 -23.95 -12.55
CA GLN A 98 24.23 -23.86 -11.19
C GLN A 98 23.58 -24.97 -10.36
N LYS A 99 24.42 -25.86 -9.84
CA LYS A 99 24.11 -26.73 -8.72
C LYS A 99 23.37 -25.87 -7.67
N PRO A 100 22.20 -26.30 -7.15
CA PRO A 100 21.41 -25.47 -6.26
C PRO A 100 22.30 -24.98 -5.12
N ILE A 101 22.42 -23.66 -4.99
CA ILE A 101 23.14 -23.02 -3.89
C ILE A 101 22.43 -23.50 -2.62
N VAL A 102 23.08 -24.41 -1.88
CA VAL A 102 22.53 -24.91 -0.62
C VAL A 102 22.66 -23.77 0.38
N ARG A 103 21.53 -23.15 0.72
CA ARG A 103 21.45 -22.05 1.69
C ARG A 103 21.28 -22.66 3.08
N PRO A 104 22.33 -22.67 3.93
CA PRO A 104 22.31 -23.42 5.19
C PRO A 104 21.27 -22.91 6.19
N HIS A 105 20.88 -21.63 6.09
CA HIS A 105 19.93 -21.00 7.02
C HIS A 105 18.48 -21.02 6.51
N MET A 106 18.24 -21.45 5.26
CA MET A 106 16.91 -21.52 4.66
C MET A 106 16.31 -22.90 4.90
N ASP A 107 15.31 -22.99 5.75
CA ASP A 107 14.72 -24.28 6.12
C ASP A 107 13.71 -24.73 5.06
N PRO A 108 13.96 -25.82 4.30
CA PRO A 108 13.02 -26.28 3.28
C PRO A 108 11.67 -26.74 3.83
N LYS A 109 11.55 -27.00 5.14
CA LYS A 109 10.30 -27.44 5.78
C LYS A 109 9.34 -26.29 6.07
N LEU A 110 9.87 -25.06 6.22
CA LEU A 110 9.04 -23.89 6.49
C LEU A 110 8.44 -23.34 5.20
N PRO A 111 7.15 -22.97 5.20
CA PRO A 111 6.51 -22.37 4.03
C PRO A 111 7.16 -21.03 3.67
N ASN A 112 7.16 -20.71 2.38
CA ASN A 112 7.47 -19.37 1.92
C ASN A 112 6.20 -18.53 1.96
N LEU A 113 6.25 -17.38 2.62
CA LEU A 113 5.16 -16.41 2.63
C LEU A 113 5.07 -15.61 1.32
N LEU A 114 6.11 -15.65 0.48
CA LEU A 114 6.17 -14.98 -0.80
C LEU A 114 5.86 -15.92 -1.95
N THR A 115 5.15 -15.42 -2.95
CA THR A 115 4.82 -16.11 -4.20
C THR A 115 5.49 -15.45 -5.40
N GLU A 116 5.61 -16.14 -6.53
CA GLU A 116 5.97 -15.47 -7.78
C GLU A 116 4.74 -14.81 -8.38
N ASP A 117 4.90 -13.59 -8.90
CA ASP A 117 3.78 -12.89 -9.50
C ASP A 117 3.38 -13.54 -10.85
N PRO A 118 2.15 -14.08 -10.98
CA PRO A 118 1.69 -14.73 -12.21
C PRO A 118 1.61 -13.75 -13.39
N PHE A 119 1.42 -12.46 -13.15
CA PHE A 119 1.37 -11.45 -14.19
C PHE A 119 2.69 -11.37 -14.94
N TYR A 120 3.80 -11.16 -14.22
CA TYR A 120 5.12 -11.01 -14.83
C TYR A 120 5.68 -12.33 -15.37
N THR A 121 5.36 -13.46 -14.74
CA THR A 121 5.89 -14.78 -15.14
C THR A 121 5.11 -15.41 -16.29
N THR A 122 3.77 -15.26 -16.33
CA THR A 122 2.93 -16.02 -17.28
C THR A 122 2.09 -15.16 -18.22
N ILE A 123 1.55 -14.02 -17.76
CA ILE A 123 0.58 -13.23 -18.54
C ILE A 123 1.32 -12.23 -19.45
N LEU A 124 2.21 -11.43 -18.87
CA LEU A 124 2.95 -10.39 -19.57
C LEU A 124 3.76 -10.94 -20.77
N PRO A 125 4.50 -12.07 -20.67
CA PRO A 125 5.22 -12.61 -21.81
C PRO A 125 4.32 -13.07 -22.96
N LYS A 126 3.06 -13.44 -22.68
CA LYS A 126 2.07 -13.80 -23.72
C LYS A 126 1.46 -12.58 -24.39
N MET A 127 1.40 -11.45 -23.69
CA MET A 127 0.88 -10.18 -24.23
C MET A 127 1.92 -9.46 -25.09
N LEU A 128 3.21 -9.69 -24.83
CA LEU A 128 4.30 -9.04 -25.53
C LEU A 128 4.69 -9.79 -26.82
N PRO A 129 5.08 -9.06 -27.89
CA PRO A 129 5.70 -9.67 -29.08
C PRO A 129 6.99 -10.45 -28.73
N LYS A 130 7.30 -11.51 -29.49
CA LYS A 130 8.46 -12.41 -29.24
C LYS A 130 9.84 -11.73 -29.13
N HIS A 131 9.98 -10.50 -29.66
CA HIS A 131 11.22 -9.72 -29.63
C HIS A 131 11.00 -8.34 -29.00
N PHE A 132 10.03 -8.22 -28.09
CA PHE A 132 9.78 -6.98 -27.39
C PHE A 132 10.99 -6.58 -26.54
N SER A 133 11.48 -5.37 -26.77
CA SER A 133 12.50 -4.72 -25.95
C SER A 133 11.91 -3.39 -25.48
N PRO A 134 11.83 -3.14 -24.16
CA PRO A 134 11.30 -1.88 -23.67
C PRO A 134 12.22 -0.73 -24.08
N GLN A 135 11.68 0.24 -24.83
CA GLN A 135 12.41 1.43 -25.28
C GLN A 135 11.49 2.64 -25.16
N GLY A 136 12.07 3.79 -24.77
CA GLY A 136 11.35 5.05 -24.69
C GLY A 136 11.82 5.92 -23.54
N ILE A 137 11.25 7.13 -23.46
CA ILE A 137 11.48 8.05 -22.36
C ILE A 137 10.13 8.29 -21.70
N PHE A 138 10.03 7.93 -20.42
CA PHE A 138 8.89 8.31 -19.61
C PHE A 138 9.08 9.75 -19.10
N ARG A 139 8.12 10.62 -19.39
CA ARG A 139 8.14 12.03 -18.95
C ARG A 139 6.96 12.27 -18.02
N GLN A 140 7.25 12.68 -16.79
CA GLN A 140 6.26 13.04 -15.77
C GLN A 140 6.51 14.48 -15.32
N THR A 141 5.44 15.19 -14.95
CA THR A 141 5.50 16.50 -14.33
C THR A 141 4.76 16.46 -13.00
N SER A 142 5.27 17.18 -12.02
CA SER A 142 4.67 17.35 -10.69
C SER A 142 4.48 18.82 -10.38
N ILE A 143 3.53 19.11 -9.48
CA ILE A 143 3.23 20.47 -9.08
C ILE A 143 4.13 20.84 -7.89
N GLY A 144 4.95 21.88 -8.07
CA GLY A 144 5.84 22.39 -7.03
C GLY A 144 7.28 21.89 -7.19
N LYS A 145 8.08 22.08 -6.14
CA LYS A 145 9.50 21.72 -6.11
C LYS A 145 9.88 21.19 -4.72
N PRO A 146 10.38 19.96 -4.60
CA PRO A 146 10.89 19.45 -3.33
C PRO A 146 12.22 20.11 -2.95
N ASP A 147 12.45 20.28 -1.65
CA ASP A 147 13.68 20.86 -1.12
C ASP A 147 14.89 19.92 -1.24
N ASN A 148 14.65 18.61 -1.15
CA ASN A 148 15.66 17.56 -1.23
C ASN A 148 15.02 16.26 -1.76
N LEU A 149 15.83 15.26 -2.12
CA LEU A 149 15.39 13.95 -2.61
C LEU A 149 15.43 12.85 -1.53
N HIS A 150 15.28 13.23 -0.26
CA HIS A 150 15.37 12.27 0.83
C HIS A 150 14.18 11.29 0.79
N PRO A 151 14.39 9.97 0.97
CA PRO A 151 13.33 8.97 0.84
C PRO A 151 12.17 9.18 1.84
N PHE A 152 12.45 9.76 3.00
CA PHE A 152 11.44 10.11 4.02
C PHE A 152 10.90 11.54 3.89
N SER A 153 10.98 12.14 2.71
CA SER A 153 10.35 13.44 2.46
C SER A 153 8.81 13.31 2.41
N PRO A 154 8.06 14.39 2.67
CA PRO A 154 6.60 14.38 2.55
C PRO A 154 6.10 14.38 1.09
N TRP A 155 7.00 14.38 0.10
CA TRP A 155 6.65 14.42 -1.32
C TRP A 155 6.47 13.00 -1.86
N ALA A 156 5.26 12.69 -2.35
CA ALA A 156 4.94 11.38 -2.91
C ALA A 156 5.79 11.04 -4.14
N GLU A 157 6.12 12.03 -4.95
CA GLU A 157 6.93 11.85 -6.17
C GLU A 157 8.35 11.39 -5.83
N ILE A 158 8.91 11.84 -4.71
CA ILE A 158 10.24 11.41 -4.28
C ILE A 158 10.22 9.93 -3.91
N SER A 159 9.19 9.49 -3.18
CA SER A 159 9.02 8.06 -2.87
C SER A 159 8.84 7.23 -4.15
N GLN A 160 8.09 7.76 -5.13
CA GLN A 160 7.94 7.11 -6.43
C GLN A 160 9.28 7.01 -7.17
N TRP A 161 10.06 8.09 -7.25
CA TRP A 161 11.38 8.07 -7.90
C TRP A 161 12.36 7.14 -7.18
N GLN A 162 12.34 7.14 -5.85
CA GLN A 162 13.14 6.21 -5.06
C GLN A 162 12.79 4.75 -5.38
N SER A 163 11.51 4.41 -5.53
CA SER A 163 11.10 3.05 -5.89
C SER A 163 11.62 2.57 -7.26
N LEU A 164 12.07 3.50 -8.13
CA LEU A 164 12.74 3.15 -9.39
C LEU A 164 14.24 2.86 -9.21
N CYS A 165 14.83 3.34 -8.12
CA CYS A 165 16.27 3.22 -7.83
C CYS A 165 16.58 2.23 -6.70
N SER A 166 15.59 1.85 -5.90
CA SER A 166 15.72 0.89 -4.80
C SER A 166 14.75 -0.27 -4.96
N ILE A 167 15.17 -1.46 -4.54
CA ILE A 167 14.34 -2.66 -4.54
C ILE A 167 13.69 -2.87 -3.17
N SER A 168 12.42 -3.30 -3.16
CA SER A 168 11.71 -3.70 -1.95
C SER A 168 11.98 -5.16 -1.59
N LEU A 169 11.87 -5.52 -0.32
CA LEU A 169 11.99 -6.91 0.14
C LEU A 169 10.95 -7.81 -0.54
N ALA A 170 9.70 -7.38 -0.54
CA ALA A 170 8.59 -8.00 -1.24
C ALA A 170 7.87 -6.96 -2.10
N ASN A 171 7.23 -7.42 -3.17
CA ASN A 171 6.41 -6.59 -4.05
C ASN A 171 4.93 -6.92 -3.83
N LEU A 172 4.03 -6.01 -4.17
CA LEU A 172 2.61 -6.34 -4.25
C LEU A 172 2.35 -7.11 -5.55
N GLU A 173 1.54 -8.16 -5.47
CA GLU A 173 1.09 -8.87 -6.67
C GLU A 173 0.23 -7.97 -7.56
N PHE A 174 0.47 -8.03 -8.87
CA PHE A 174 -0.27 -7.25 -9.84
C PHE A 174 -1.78 -7.60 -9.81
N GLY A 175 -2.61 -6.63 -9.44
CA GLY A 175 -4.07 -6.77 -9.45
C GLY A 175 -4.64 -7.61 -8.30
N ARG A 176 -3.83 -8.06 -7.33
CA ARG A 176 -4.27 -8.76 -6.13
C ARG A 176 -3.89 -7.96 -4.90
N TYR A 177 -4.90 -7.51 -4.15
CA TYR A 177 -4.69 -6.78 -2.91
C TYR A 177 -4.12 -7.69 -1.83
N GLU A 178 -3.26 -7.13 -0.98
CA GLU A 178 -2.71 -7.76 0.23
C GLU A 178 -1.97 -9.09 -0.01
N THR A 179 -1.58 -9.38 -1.25
CA THR A 179 -0.76 -10.56 -1.58
C THR A 179 0.62 -10.09 -2.02
N PHE A 180 1.66 -10.74 -1.49
CA PHE A 180 3.04 -10.33 -1.68
C PHE A 180 3.80 -11.29 -2.60
N ALA A 181 4.40 -10.73 -3.64
CA ALA A 181 5.30 -11.41 -4.53
C ALA A 181 6.77 -11.26 -4.09
N THR A 182 7.61 -12.18 -4.57
CA THR A 182 9.05 -12.09 -4.40
C THR A 182 9.61 -10.77 -4.95
N GLY A 183 10.48 -10.14 -4.17
CA GLY A 183 11.21 -8.92 -4.52
C GLY A 183 12.70 -9.18 -4.38
N MET A 184 13.38 -8.42 -3.52
CA MET A 184 14.75 -8.71 -3.10
C MET A 184 14.83 -9.98 -2.25
N ALA A 185 13.78 -10.30 -1.49
CA ALA A 185 13.67 -11.54 -0.76
C ALA A 185 13.16 -12.65 -1.68
N ILE A 186 13.87 -13.78 -1.70
CA ILE A 186 13.41 -15.01 -2.35
C ILE A 186 12.49 -15.81 -1.45
N LYS A 187 12.65 -15.67 -0.13
CA LYS A 187 11.88 -16.40 0.87
C LYS A 187 11.70 -15.58 2.14
N MET A 188 10.48 -15.58 2.66
CA MET A 188 10.19 -15.12 4.02
C MET A 188 9.59 -16.28 4.80
N GLU A 189 10.17 -16.55 5.98
CA GLU A 189 9.77 -17.63 6.87
C GLU A 189 9.27 -17.00 8.17
N GLU A 190 8.09 -17.43 8.60
CA GLU A 190 7.60 -17.17 9.95
C GLU A 190 8.14 -18.26 10.88
N ARG A 191 8.76 -17.85 11.98
CA ARG A 191 9.27 -18.73 13.02
C ARG A 191 8.71 -18.28 14.36
N ILE A 192 8.50 -19.24 15.25
CA ILE A 192 8.16 -18.96 16.63
C ILE A 192 9.43 -19.17 17.43
N ASP A 193 9.83 -18.15 18.19
CA ASP A 193 10.94 -18.27 19.12
C ASP A 193 10.58 -19.32 20.18
N PRO A 194 11.34 -20.41 20.33
CA PRO A 194 11.08 -21.42 21.34
C PRO A 194 11.18 -20.91 22.79
N GLU A 195 11.85 -19.79 23.05
CA GLU A 195 12.04 -19.27 24.42
C GLU A 195 10.95 -18.26 24.84
N ASP A 196 10.64 -17.28 23.99
CA ASP A 196 9.68 -16.21 24.29
C ASP A 196 8.27 -16.48 23.71
N GLY A 197 8.15 -17.42 22.77
CA GLY A 197 6.91 -17.66 22.02
C GLY A 197 6.55 -16.51 21.07
N GLY A 198 7.45 -15.55 20.88
CA GLY A 198 7.31 -14.45 19.94
C GLY A 198 7.42 -14.90 18.49
N PHE A 199 6.79 -14.17 17.58
CA PHE A 199 6.91 -14.40 16.14
C PHE A 199 8.13 -13.65 15.58
N GLU A 200 8.96 -14.35 14.84
CA GLU A 200 10.09 -13.79 14.11
C GLU A 200 9.97 -14.07 12.61
N TYR A 201 10.36 -13.08 11.79
CA TYR A 201 10.44 -13.25 10.35
C TYR A 201 11.88 -13.37 9.89
N TRP A 202 12.20 -14.51 9.27
CA TRP A 202 13.50 -14.76 8.68
C TRP A 202 13.43 -14.50 7.18
N ILE A 203 14.25 -13.55 6.71
CA ILE A 203 14.21 -13.04 5.34
C ILE A 203 15.46 -13.48 4.59
N HIS A 204 15.27 -14.21 3.49
CA HIS A 204 16.34 -14.74 2.66
C HIS A 204 16.48 -13.90 1.39
N LEU A 205 17.57 -13.15 1.28
CA LEU A 205 17.82 -12.22 0.18
C LEU A 205 18.41 -12.92 -1.05
N ARG A 206 18.22 -12.33 -2.23
CA ARG A 206 18.89 -12.71 -3.47
C ARG A 206 20.40 -12.46 -3.38
N ASP A 207 21.19 -13.34 -4.00
CA ASP A 207 22.66 -13.23 -4.00
C ASP A 207 23.17 -12.33 -5.14
N ASP A 208 22.35 -12.12 -6.17
CA ASP A 208 22.66 -11.40 -7.41
C ASP A 208 22.19 -9.93 -7.40
N VAL A 209 21.89 -9.39 -6.22
CA VAL A 209 21.49 -7.99 -6.04
C VAL A 209 22.64 -7.21 -5.41
N PHE A 210 23.08 -6.17 -6.10
CA PHE A 210 24.15 -5.28 -5.66
C PHE A 210 23.78 -3.83 -5.95
N TRP A 211 24.35 -2.92 -5.17
CA TRP A 211 24.24 -1.49 -5.44
C TRP A 211 25.05 -1.11 -6.66
N GLU A 212 24.51 -0.22 -7.49
CA GLU A 212 25.26 0.37 -8.59
C GLU A 212 26.53 1.05 -8.03
N PRO A 213 27.73 0.71 -8.54
CA PRO A 213 28.98 1.30 -8.07
C PRO A 213 28.97 2.82 -8.18
N LEU A 214 29.40 3.49 -7.11
CA LEU A 214 29.56 4.94 -7.14
C LEU A 214 30.84 5.29 -7.89
N GLU A 215 30.70 6.14 -8.90
CA GLU A 215 31.81 6.69 -9.63
C GLU A 215 32.02 8.16 -9.29
N GLN A 216 33.28 8.60 -9.27
CA GLN A 216 33.63 10.00 -9.02
C GLN A 216 32.93 10.96 -10.00
N ARG A 217 32.65 10.51 -11.24
CA ARG A 217 31.93 11.29 -12.26
C ARG A 217 30.51 11.71 -11.85
N PHE A 218 29.90 11.04 -10.86
CA PHE A 218 28.57 11.40 -10.36
C PHE A 218 28.59 12.62 -9.43
N PHE A 219 29.77 13.04 -8.97
CA PHE A 219 29.95 14.12 -8.03
C PHE A 219 30.78 15.24 -8.65
N SER A 220 30.53 16.49 -8.24
CA SER A 220 31.36 17.61 -8.70
C SER A 220 32.81 17.47 -8.20
N ASP A 221 33.77 18.07 -8.92
CA ASP A 221 35.21 18.07 -8.58
C ASP A 221 35.56 18.57 -7.17
N ARG A 222 34.60 19.21 -6.48
CA ARG A 222 34.75 19.68 -5.09
C ARG A 222 34.62 18.57 -4.03
N PHE A 223 34.16 17.37 -4.41
CA PHE A 223 34.01 16.24 -3.51
C PHE A 223 34.92 15.11 -3.97
N THR A 224 35.75 14.59 -3.05
CA THR A 224 36.58 13.42 -3.31
C THR A 224 35.90 12.21 -2.69
N LEU A 225 35.50 11.24 -3.52
CA LEU A 225 34.89 10.01 -3.04
C LEU A 225 35.93 9.17 -2.29
N ALA A 226 35.56 8.67 -1.11
CA ALA A 226 36.46 7.82 -0.34
C ALA A 226 36.69 6.47 -1.06
N PRO A 227 37.88 5.85 -0.95
CA PRO A 227 38.25 4.67 -1.73
C PRO A 227 37.30 3.46 -1.62
N HIS A 228 36.58 3.32 -0.51
CA HIS A 228 35.68 2.19 -0.26
C HIS A 228 34.33 2.29 -0.99
N PHE A 229 33.99 3.45 -1.57
CA PHE A 229 32.80 3.60 -2.40
C PHE A 229 33.04 3.18 -3.85
N TYR A 230 34.30 3.08 -4.29
CA TYR A 230 34.63 2.41 -5.54
C TYR A 230 34.47 0.92 -5.32
N ILE A 231 33.34 0.36 -5.73
CA ILE A 231 33.17 -1.08 -5.78
C ILE A 231 34.11 -1.57 -6.90
N ASN A 232 35.25 -2.14 -6.52
CA ASN A 232 36.14 -2.85 -7.45
C ASN A 232 35.47 -4.17 -7.87
N ILE A 233 34.50 -4.08 -8.78
CA ILE A 233 34.02 -5.25 -9.51
C ILE A 233 35.08 -5.53 -10.58
N LYS A 234 35.97 -6.50 -10.29
CA LYS A 234 36.84 -7.12 -11.30
C LYS A 234 36.11 -8.28 -11.96
#